data_AF-A0A962HIE4-F1
#
_entry.id   AF-A0A962HIE4-F1
#
_cell.length_a   1.000
_cell.length_b   1.000
_cell.length_c   1.000
_cell.angle_alpha   90.00
_cell.angle_beta   90.00
_cell.angle_gamma   90.00
#
_symmetry.space_group_name_H-M   'P 1'
#
loop_
_entity.id
_entity.type
_entity.pdbx_description
1 polymer ?
#
loop_
_entity_poly.entity_id
_entity_poly.type
_entity_poly.pdbx_seq_one_letter_code
_entity_poly.pdbx_strand_id
1 'polypeptide(L)'
;MKNYVVLGEKWLRAMVFANDAGADGYTEKNCTNIRYQRYSEAEFRNAYAHANMRLLKYGANEHMAQALIIIHPALETRQQAAA
;
A
#
# COMPACT_ATOMS: atom_id res chain seq x y z
N MET A 1 -6.04 -11.98 7.67
CA MET A 1 -6.55 -11.41 6.41
C MET A 1 -5.54 -10.37 5.93
N LYS A 2 -5.07 -10.49 4.69
CA LYS A 2 -4.07 -9.59 4.06
C LYS A 2 -4.67 -8.87 2.86
N ASN A 3 -5.48 -7.86 3.16
CA ASN A 3 -6.25 -7.08 2.19
C ASN A 3 -5.63 -5.72 1.83
N TYR A 4 -4.39 -5.45 2.25
CA TYR A 4 -3.61 -4.30 1.83
C TYR A 4 -2.53 -4.73 0.84
N VAL A 5 -2.51 -4.11 -0.34
CA VAL A 5 -1.46 -4.32 -1.35
C VAL A 5 -0.69 -3.02 -1.51
N VAL A 6 0.58 -3.00 -1.12
CA VAL A 6 1.47 -1.85 -1.33
C VAL A 6 2.31 -2.05 -2.59
N LEU A 7 2.36 -1.03 -3.44
CA LEU A 7 3.04 -1.02 -4.73
C LEU A 7 4.18 0.01 -4.75
N GLY A 8 5.30 -0.35 -5.38
CA GLY A 8 6.36 0.57 -5.83
C GLY A 8 7.51 0.82 -4.86
N GLU A 9 8.70 1.10 -5.39
CA GLU A 9 9.92 1.38 -4.60
C GLU A 9 10.16 2.87 -4.31
N LYS A 10 9.72 3.75 -5.22
CA LYS A 10 9.91 5.21 -5.13
C LYS A 10 8.63 5.98 -4.80
N TRP A 11 7.48 5.43 -5.18
CA TRP A 11 6.16 6.02 -4.98
C TRP A 11 5.26 4.96 -4.34
N LEU A 12 5.22 4.93 -3.02
CA LEU A 12 4.49 3.93 -2.25
C LEU A 12 2.99 4.22 -2.29
N ARG A 13 2.23 3.25 -2.80
CA ARG A 13 0.76 3.31 -2.89
C ARG A 13 0.18 2.05 -2.30
N ALA A 14 -0.68 2.16 -1.29
CA ALA A 14 -1.43 1.03 -0.76
C ALA A 14 -2.84 1.02 -1.35
N MET A 15 -3.32 -0.14 -1.77
CA MET A 15 -4.72 -0.34 -2.07
C MET A 15 -5.35 -1.21 -0.99
N VAL A 16 -6.55 -0.82 -0.58
CA VAL A 16 -7.34 -1.52 0.43
C VAL A 16 -8.46 -2.26 -0.26
N PHE A 17 -8.59 -3.55 0.03
CA PHE A 17 -9.63 -4.42 -0.52
C PHE A 17 -10.62 -4.85 0.56
N ALA A 18 -11.86 -5.14 0.15
CA ALA A 18 -12.89 -5.61 1.08
C ALA A 18 -12.57 -6.98 1.70
N ASN A 19 -11.80 -7.82 0.99
CA ASN A 19 -11.41 -9.16 1.41
C ASN A 19 -10.14 -9.64 0.68
N ASP A 20 -9.62 -10.80 1.09
CA ASP A 20 -8.39 -11.37 0.52
C ASP A 20 -8.58 -11.80 -0.94
N ALA A 21 -9.76 -12.30 -1.32
CA ALA A 21 -10.05 -12.74 -2.69
C ALA A 21 -9.99 -11.58 -3.71
N GLY A 22 -10.46 -10.38 -3.35
CA GLY A 22 -10.33 -9.19 -4.18
C GLY A 22 -8.87 -8.76 -4.34
N ALA A 23 -8.08 -8.85 -3.27
CA ALA A 23 -6.65 -8.58 -3.33
C ALA A 23 -5.91 -9.60 -4.21
N ASP A 24 -6.25 -10.89 -4.10
CA ASP A 24 -5.68 -11.97 -4.91
C ASP A 24 -5.92 -11.72 -6.40
N GLY A 25 -7.19 -11.55 -6.79
CA GLY A 25 -7.58 -11.30 -8.17
C GLY A 25 -6.96 -10.02 -8.75
N TYR A 26 -6.78 -8.97 -7.94
CA TYR A 26 -6.05 -7.80 -8.39
C TYR A 26 -4.57 -8.12 -8.68
N THR A 27 -3.90 -8.82 -7.76
CA THR A 27 -2.46 -9.11 -7.91
C THR A 27 -2.18 -10.05 -9.07
N GLU A 28 -3.01 -11.07 -9.29
CA GLU A 28 -2.87 -12.00 -10.40
C GLU A 28 -3.00 -11.30 -11.77
N LYS A 29 -3.99 -10.39 -11.89
CA LYS A 29 -4.29 -9.67 -13.13
C LYS A 29 -3.33 -8.51 -13.42
N ASN A 30 -2.91 -7.78 -12.38
CA ASN A 30 -2.27 -6.47 -12.57
C ASN A 30 -0.81 -6.40 -12.10
N CYS A 31 -0.34 -7.37 -11.30
CA CYS A 31 0.96 -7.27 -10.63
C CYS A 31 2.02 -8.26 -11.13
N THR A 32 1.83 -8.93 -12.27
CA THR A 32 2.73 -9.97 -12.81
C THR A 32 4.21 -9.57 -12.86
N ASN A 33 4.51 -8.28 -13.06
CA ASN A 33 5.89 -7.74 -13.08
C ASN A 33 6.05 -6.49 -12.20
N ILE A 34 5.16 -6.29 -11.23
CA ILE A 34 5.21 -5.13 -10.32
C ILE A 34 5.69 -5.63 -8.97
N ARG A 35 6.65 -4.93 -8.34
CA ARG A 35 7.00 -5.22 -6.94
C ARG A 35 5.86 -4.79 -6.03
N TYR A 36 5.31 -5.74 -5.28
CA TYR A 36 4.27 -5.48 -4.30
C TYR A 36 4.49 -6.28 -3.03
N GLN A 37 3.90 -5.81 -1.94
CA GLN A 37 3.87 -6.52 -0.66
C GLN A 37 2.47 -6.49 -0.06
N ARG A 38 2.08 -7.61 0.55
CA ARG A 38 0.77 -7.79 1.17
C ARG A 38 0.83 -7.69 2.68
N TYR A 39 -0.11 -6.94 3.22
CA TYR A 39 -0.24 -6.70 4.65
C TYR A 39 -1.67 -6.98 5.12
N SER A 40 -1.78 -7.50 6.33
CA SER A 40 -2.96 -7.29 7.16
C SER A 40 -3.03 -5.84 7.61
N GLU A 41 -4.19 -5.41 8.09
CA GLU A 41 -4.34 -4.05 8.62
C GLU A 41 -3.34 -3.76 9.75
N ALA A 42 -3.12 -4.72 10.65
CA ALA A 42 -2.17 -4.57 11.76
C ALA A 42 -0.71 -4.46 11.27
N GLU A 43 -0.28 -5.33 10.35
CA GLU A 43 1.06 -5.26 9.76
C GLU A 43 1.26 -3.93 9.00
N PHE A 44 0.23 -3.46 8.27
CA PHE A 44 0.26 -2.21 7.53
C PHE A 44 0.44 -1.01 8.48
N ARG A 45 -0.40 -0.92 9.52
CA ARG A 45 -0.35 0.16 10.51
C ARG A 45 0.99 0.19 11.25
N ASN A 46 1.57 -0.98 11.53
CA ASN A 46 2.89 -1.07 12.16
C ASN A 46 4.02 -0.62 11.21
N ALA A 47 4.03 -1.13 9.97
CA ALA A 47 5.07 -0.82 8.99
C ALA A 47 5.12 0.67 8.59
N TYR A 48 3.96 1.33 8.60
CA TYR A 48 3.81 2.72 8.17
C TYR A 48 3.35 3.67 9.29
N ALA A 49 3.58 3.30 10.55
CA ALA A 49 3.12 4.05 11.73
C ALA A 49 3.57 5.53 11.73
N HIS A 50 4.76 5.81 11.17
CA HIS A 50 5.34 7.14 11.11
C HIS A 50 5.26 7.79 9.72
N ALA A 51 4.61 7.15 8.75
CA ALA A 51 4.47 7.70 7.41
C ALA A 51 3.35 8.74 7.36
N ASN A 52 3.55 9.78 6.55
CA ASN A 52 2.45 10.68 6.22
C ASN A 52 1.59 10.02 5.14
N MET A 53 0.32 9.75 5.45
CA MET A 53 -0.58 8.99 4.60
C MET A 53 -1.74 9.86 4.13
N ARG A 54 -2.00 9.85 2.82
CA ARG A 54 -3.19 10.48 2.22
C ARG A 54 -4.14 9.43 1.70
N LEU A 55 -5.32 9.36 2.31
CA LEU A 55 -6.39 8.45 1.90
C LEU A 55 -7.23 9.07 0.77
N LEU A 56 -7.41 8.30 -0.31
CA LEU A 56 -8.32 8.57 -1.41
C LEU A 56 -9.34 7.43 -1.43
N LYS A 57 -10.56 7.70 -0.96
CA LYS A 57 -11.63 6.70 -0.96
C LYS A 57 -12.18 6.54 -2.37
N TYR A 58 -12.35 5.29 -2.80
CA TYR A 58 -13.12 4.96 -3.99
C TYR A 58 -14.43 4.31 -3.55
N GLY A 59 -15.49 4.46 -4.34
CA GLY A 59 -16.59 3.50 -4.26
C GLY A 59 -16.08 2.11 -4.64
N ALA A 60 -16.73 1.04 -4.18
CA ALA A 60 -16.34 -0.32 -4.54
C ALA A 60 -16.31 -0.48 -6.07
N ASN A 61 -15.17 -0.87 -6.63
CA ASN A 61 -14.99 -1.12 -8.06
C ASN A 61 -15.06 -2.63 -8.39
N GLU A 62 -14.89 -3.01 -9.67
CA GLU A 62 -14.92 -4.41 -10.15
C GLU A 62 -14.00 -5.38 -9.38
N HIS A 63 -13.01 -4.86 -8.65
CA HIS A 63 -12.07 -5.64 -7.85
C HIS A 63 -12.28 -5.51 -6.33
N MET A 64 -13.40 -4.92 -5.89
CA MET A 64 -13.68 -4.60 -4.49
C MET A 64 -12.59 -3.77 -3.81
N ALA A 65 -11.85 -2.95 -4.56
CA ALA A 65 -10.96 -1.96 -3.98
C ALA A 65 -11.79 -0.84 -3.37
N GLN A 66 -11.50 -0.50 -2.12
CA GLN A 66 -12.26 0.45 -1.30
C GLN A 66 -11.53 1.79 -1.17
N ALA A 67 -10.20 1.77 -1.22
CA ALA A 67 -9.40 2.98 -1.08
C ALA A 67 -8.01 2.81 -1.67
N LEU A 68 -7.41 3.94 -2.00
CA LEU A 68 -6.00 4.12 -2.27
C LEU A 68 -5.38 5.01 -1.22
N ILE A 69 -4.26 4.60 -0.68
CA ILE A 69 -3.46 5.33 0.29
C ILE A 69 -2.16 5.72 -0.40
N ILE A 70 -1.91 7.01 -0.53
CA ILE A 70 -0.60 7.52 -0.92
C ILE A 70 0.26 7.59 0.34
N ILE A 71 1.35 6.85 0.36
CA ILE A 71 2.28 6.78 1.49
C ILE A 71 3.48 7.65 1.17
N HIS A 72 3.66 8.71 1.96
CA HIS A 72 4.89 9.48 1.99
C HIS A 72 5.71 8.97 3.18
N PRO A 73 6.75 8.14 2.94
CA PRO A 73 7.64 7.76 4.02
C PRO A 73 8.19 9.04 4.64
N ALA A 74 8.30 9.07 5.97
CA ALA A 74 8.95 10.18 6.66
C ALA A 74 10.31 10.38 5.97
N LEU A 75 10.58 11.60 5.52
CA LEU A 75 11.91 11.96 5.05
C LEU A 75 12.84 11.67 6.22
N GLU A 76 13.54 10.54 6.20
CA GLU A 76 14.71 10.40 7.05
C GLU A 76 15.58 11.60 6.71
N THR A 77 15.74 12.47 7.70
CA THR A 77 16.59 13.65 7.65
C THR A 77 17.91 13.21 7.03
N ARG A 78 18.16 13.59 5.77
CA ARG A 78 19.43 13.35 5.08
C ARG A 78 20.53 14.22 5.69
N GLN A 79 20.79 14.05 6.98
CA GLN A 79 21.94 14.58 7.71
C GLN A 79 22.65 13.39 8.34
N GLN A 80 23.31 12.58 7.51
CA GLN A 80 24.42 11.70 7.90
C GLN A 80 25.03 11.09 6.63
N ALA A 81 25.60 11.93 5.77
CA ALA A 81 26.58 11.52 4.76
C ALA A 81 27.48 12.70 4.32
N ALA A 82 27.72 13.64 5.23
CA ALA A 82 28.70 14.71 5.07
C ALA A 82 29.40 14.90 6.42
N ALA A 83 30.20 13.92 6.80
CA ALA A 83 31.21 13.99 7.85
C ALA A 83 32.38 13.10 7.43
#